data_AF-A0A969HMI0-F1
#
_entry.id   AF-A0A969HMI0-F1
#
_cell.length_a   1.000
_cell.length_b   1.000
_cell.length_c   1.000
_cell.angle_alpha   90.00
_cell.angle_beta   90.00
_cell.angle_gamma   90.00
#
_symmetry.space_group_name_H-M   'P 1'
#
loop_
_entity.id
_entity.type
_entity.pdbx_description
1 polymer ?
#
loop_
_entity_poly.entity_id
_entity_poly.type
_entity_poly.pdbx_seq_one_letter_code
_entity_poly.pdbx_strand_id
1 'polypeptide(L)'
;MANNKFIPHTKLRFFKICLLGCLLSGSAFGQVSKGFKLLEKNQNLPQAESIFKSSIATDTDLAAAHYGLSLLYTNPAFNQPDPYEAFAQWRKAESYWQQSPPSDQNRQANKFNLSAATLQNLRQNITNQAFAQAQSENSLAIYERFLKFSRQPLPGCLRKRKKPPGS
;
A
#
# COMPACT_ATOMS: atom_id res chain seq x y z
N MET A 1 -28.26 -66.34 30.69
CA MET A 1 -28.53 -64.90 30.49
C MET A 1 -27.22 -64.15 30.56
N ALA A 2 -26.68 -63.70 29.43
CA ALA A 2 -25.55 -62.77 29.36
C ALA A 2 -25.70 -61.93 28.09
N ASN A 3 -25.86 -60.61 28.27
CA ASN A 3 -26.18 -59.65 27.22
C ASN A 3 -24.92 -59.26 26.43
N ASN A 4 -25.00 -59.41 25.11
CA ASN A 4 -23.99 -58.99 24.15
C ASN A 4 -24.12 -57.48 23.92
N LYS A 5 -23.15 -56.67 24.38
CA LYS A 5 -23.13 -55.22 24.12
C LYS A 5 -22.33 -54.92 22.86
N PHE A 6 -23.07 -54.54 21.83
CA PHE A 6 -22.61 -53.99 20.56
C PHE A 6 -21.96 -52.61 20.79
N ILE A 7 -20.71 -52.42 20.35
CA ILE A 7 -20.01 -51.12 20.42
C ILE A 7 -19.91 -50.58 18.98
N PRO A 8 -20.60 -49.48 18.62
CA PRO A 8 -20.45 -48.87 17.30
C PRO A 8 -19.21 -47.98 17.22
N HIS A 9 -18.30 -48.31 16.29
CA HIS A 9 -17.17 -47.46 15.90
C HIS A 9 -17.62 -46.40 14.88
N THR A 10 -18.05 -45.22 15.34
CA THR A 10 -18.46 -44.14 14.41
C THR A 10 -18.02 -42.73 14.82
N LYS A 11 -16.90 -42.54 15.54
CA LYS A 11 -16.38 -41.18 15.84
C LYS A 11 -14.85 -41.06 15.85
N LEU A 12 -14.16 -41.62 14.86
CA LEU A 12 -12.69 -41.48 14.75
C LEU A 12 -12.19 -41.28 13.32
N ARG A 13 -12.90 -40.49 12.51
CA ARG A 13 -12.43 -40.13 11.15
C ARG A 13 -12.54 -38.65 10.78
N PHE A 14 -13.12 -37.79 11.63
CA PHE A 14 -13.25 -36.36 11.31
C PHE A 14 -12.16 -35.46 11.90
N PHE A 15 -11.33 -35.94 12.83
CA PHE A 15 -10.35 -35.09 13.51
C PHE A 15 -8.99 -34.94 12.79
N LYS A 16 -8.77 -35.67 11.69
CA LYS A 16 -7.52 -35.62 10.91
C LYS A 16 -7.58 -34.75 9.64
N ILE A 17 -8.73 -34.13 9.34
CA ILE A 17 -8.88 -33.30 8.13
C ILE A 17 -8.68 -31.80 8.42
N CYS A 18 -8.79 -31.34 9.67
CA CYS A 18 -8.56 -29.93 10.02
C CYS A 18 -7.10 -29.54 10.27
N LEU A 19 -6.16 -30.49 10.33
CA LEU A 19 -4.73 -30.21 10.58
C LEU A 19 -3.88 -30.22 9.30
N LEU A 20 -4.50 -30.44 8.13
CA LEU A 20 -3.83 -30.47 6.82
C LEU A 20 -4.26 -29.32 5.90
N GLY A 21 -4.92 -28.27 6.44
CA GLY A 21 -5.37 -27.10 5.69
C GLY A 21 -4.62 -25.79 6.00
N CYS A 22 -3.81 -25.76 7.05
CA CYS A 22 -3.16 -24.52 7.55
C CYS A 22 -1.66 -24.40 7.21
N LEU A 23 -1.11 -25.24 6.32
CA LEU A 23 0.33 -25.27 6.01
C LEU A 23 0.72 -24.65 4.66
N LEU A 24 -0.22 -24.00 3.95
CA LEU A 24 0.07 -23.30 2.68
C LEU A 24 -0.11 -21.78 2.75
N SER A 25 -0.21 -21.21 3.95
CA SER A 25 0.10 -19.78 4.15
C SER A 25 1.62 -19.61 4.10
N GLY A 26 2.18 -19.76 2.90
CA GLY A 26 3.54 -19.37 2.59
C GLY A 26 3.71 -17.94 3.07
N SER A 27 4.52 -17.78 4.10
CA SER A 27 4.69 -16.53 4.81
C SER A 27 5.27 -15.49 3.86
N ALA A 28 4.42 -14.64 3.30
CA ALA A 28 4.81 -13.50 2.49
C ALA A 28 5.38 -12.39 3.40
N PHE A 29 6.42 -12.70 4.18
CA PHE A 29 7.13 -11.71 4.97
C PHE A 29 7.85 -10.74 4.03
N GLY A 30 7.50 -9.45 4.14
CA GLY A 30 8.37 -8.31 3.78
C GLY A 30 9.03 -8.35 2.39
N GLN A 31 8.31 -8.78 1.34
CA GLN A 31 8.87 -8.87 -0.01
C GLN A 31 8.75 -7.57 -0.82
N VAL A 32 8.71 -6.40 -0.17
CA VAL A 32 8.57 -5.09 -0.85
C VAL A 32 9.56 -4.94 -2.01
N SER A 33 10.81 -5.39 -1.85
CA SER A 33 11.83 -5.39 -2.92
C SER A 33 11.45 -6.22 -4.15
N LYS A 34 10.71 -7.33 -3.97
CA LYS A 34 10.17 -8.13 -5.09
C LYS A 34 9.07 -7.38 -5.83
N GLY A 35 8.20 -6.67 -5.08
CA GLY A 35 7.19 -5.78 -5.67
C GLY A 35 7.84 -4.72 -6.57
N PHE A 36 8.89 -4.06 -6.08
CA PHE A 36 9.67 -3.11 -6.89
C PHE A 36 10.30 -3.74 -8.14
N LYS A 37 10.87 -4.95 -8.04
CA LYS A 37 11.43 -5.66 -9.22
C LYS A 37 10.38 -5.98 -10.28
N LEU A 38 9.17 -6.35 -9.87
CA LEU A 38 8.06 -6.60 -10.79
C LEU A 38 7.60 -5.30 -11.46
N LEU A 39 7.47 -4.23 -10.67
CA LEU A 39 7.10 -2.91 -11.15
C LEU A 39 8.12 -2.34 -12.14
N GLU A 40 9.42 -2.39 -11.83
CA GLU A 40 10.51 -1.90 -12.69
C GLU A 40 10.52 -2.59 -14.06
N LYS A 41 10.19 -3.89 -14.09
CA LYS A 41 10.13 -4.68 -15.32
C LYS A 41 8.80 -4.57 -16.05
N ASN A 42 7.81 -3.84 -15.51
CA ASN A 42 6.42 -3.88 -15.96
C ASN A 42 5.86 -5.31 -16.09
N GLN A 43 6.29 -6.21 -15.20
CA GLN A 43 5.96 -7.63 -15.23
C GLN A 43 5.00 -7.97 -14.10
N ASN A 44 3.90 -8.65 -14.43
CA ASN A 44 2.93 -9.14 -13.45
C ASN A 44 2.55 -8.07 -12.40
N LEU A 45 2.11 -6.90 -12.88
CA LEU A 45 1.73 -5.77 -12.05
C LEU A 45 0.65 -6.11 -10.99
N PRO A 46 -0.34 -7.00 -11.25
CA PRO A 46 -1.24 -7.47 -10.20
C PRO A 46 -0.52 -8.20 -9.05
N GLN A 47 0.55 -8.95 -9.35
CA GLN A 47 1.37 -9.57 -8.32
C GLN A 47 2.19 -8.54 -7.54
N ALA A 48 2.69 -7.49 -8.19
CA ALA A 48 3.35 -6.38 -7.50
C ALA A 48 2.40 -5.71 -6.50
N GLU A 49 1.15 -5.46 -6.91
CA GLU A 49 0.08 -4.92 -6.06
C GLU A 49 -0.15 -5.80 -4.82
N SER A 50 -0.32 -7.10 -5.03
CA SER A 50 -0.55 -8.08 -3.96
C SER A 50 0.61 -8.10 -2.96
N ILE A 51 1.86 -8.03 -3.45
CA ILE A 51 3.04 -7.96 -2.60
C ILE A 51 3.05 -6.70 -1.73
N PHE A 52 2.77 -5.53 -2.32
CA PHE A 52 2.72 -4.30 -1.53
C PHE A 52 1.58 -4.32 -0.50
N LYS A 53 0.38 -4.78 -0.89
CA LYS A 53 -0.75 -4.96 0.02
C LYS A 53 -0.44 -5.93 1.17
N SER A 54 0.25 -7.04 0.88
CA SER A 54 0.68 -7.98 1.92
C SER A 54 1.70 -7.38 2.88
N SER A 55 2.64 -6.56 2.37
CA SER A 55 3.64 -5.89 3.20
C SER A 55 3.00 -4.85 4.12
N ILE A 56 1.95 -4.18 3.65
CA ILE A 56 1.12 -3.31 4.48
C ILE A 56 0.39 -4.11 5.56
N ALA A 57 -0.18 -5.27 5.21
CA ALA A 57 -0.89 -6.12 6.18
C ALA A 57 0.02 -6.68 7.29
N THR A 58 1.33 -6.77 7.05
CA THR A 58 2.32 -7.22 8.04
C THR A 58 3.15 -6.08 8.64
N ASP A 59 2.71 -4.83 8.47
CA ASP A 59 3.38 -3.61 8.96
C ASP A 59 4.87 -3.51 8.60
N THR A 60 5.27 -4.09 7.47
CA THR A 60 6.68 -4.19 7.08
C THR A 60 7.02 -3.15 6.02
N ASP A 61 8.03 -2.33 6.28
CA ASP A 61 8.52 -1.28 5.36
C ASP A 61 7.34 -0.41 4.81
N LEU A 62 6.42 0.02 5.69
CA LEU A 62 5.14 0.66 5.35
C LEU A 62 5.28 1.85 4.39
N ALA A 63 6.27 2.73 4.61
CA ALA A 63 6.48 3.88 3.73
C ALA A 63 6.86 3.42 2.31
N ALA A 64 7.75 2.43 2.18
CA ALA A 64 8.12 1.85 0.90
C ALA A 64 6.97 1.07 0.23
N ALA A 65 6.15 0.34 0.99
CA ALA A 65 5.01 -0.39 0.43
C ALA A 65 3.93 0.55 -0.13
N HIS A 66 3.58 1.60 0.61
CA HIS A 66 2.67 2.64 0.12
C HIS A 66 3.27 3.44 -1.05
N TYR A 67 4.57 3.71 -1.03
CA TYR A 67 5.28 4.33 -2.16
C TYR A 67 5.21 3.44 -3.42
N GLY A 68 5.41 2.13 -3.27
CA GLY A 68 5.29 1.14 -4.33
C GLY A 68 3.88 1.08 -4.94
N LEU A 69 2.82 1.07 -4.11
CA LEU A 69 1.44 1.17 -4.60
C LEU A 69 1.18 2.49 -5.32
N SER A 70 1.71 3.60 -4.81
CA SER A 70 1.54 4.89 -5.46
C SER A 70 2.17 4.90 -6.86
N LEU A 71 3.37 4.35 -7.03
CA LEU A 71 3.99 4.23 -8.35
C LEU A 71 3.17 3.32 -9.27
N LEU A 72 2.68 2.19 -8.74
CA LEU A 72 1.86 1.25 -9.49
C LEU A 72 0.59 1.91 -10.05
N TYR A 73 -0.13 2.68 -9.24
CA TYR A 73 -1.34 3.39 -9.70
C TYR A 73 -1.06 4.55 -10.67
N THR A 74 0.18 5.05 -10.74
CA THR A 74 0.61 5.99 -11.80
C THR A 74 1.12 5.31 -13.07
N ASN A 75 1.27 3.98 -13.06
CA ASN A 75 1.85 3.24 -14.17
C ASN A 75 0.79 3.00 -15.25
N PRO A 76 0.96 3.51 -16.49
CA PRO A 76 -0.01 3.32 -17.56
C PRO A 76 -0.17 1.86 -18.01
N ALA A 77 0.82 0.99 -17.73
CA ALA A 77 0.72 -0.44 -18.02
C ALA A 77 -0.10 -1.21 -16.96
N PHE A 78 -0.43 -0.59 -15.83
CA PHE A 78 -1.30 -1.20 -14.83
C PHE A 78 -2.74 -1.20 -15.34
N ASN A 79 -3.52 -2.24 -15.01
CA ASN A 79 -4.87 -2.40 -15.54
C ASN A 79 -5.83 -1.28 -15.14
N GLN A 80 -5.55 -0.57 -14.05
CA GLN A 80 -6.41 0.47 -13.48
C GLN A 80 -5.55 1.61 -12.93
N PRO A 81 -4.89 2.41 -13.80
CA PRO A 81 -4.18 3.59 -13.34
C PRO A 81 -5.20 4.60 -12.83
N ASP A 82 -5.00 5.11 -11.61
CA ASP A 82 -5.85 6.13 -11.00
C ASP A 82 -4.95 7.09 -10.21
N PRO A 83 -4.75 8.33 -10.68
CA PRO A 83 -3.89 9.29 -9.99
C PRO A 83 -4.45 9.71 -8.63
N TYR A 84 -5.76 9.59 -8.39
CA TYR A 84 -6.36 9.89 -7.09
C TYR A 84 -6.05 8.80 -6.06
N GLU A 85 -6.11 7.52 -6.46
CA GLU A 85 -5.66 6.41 -5.62
C GLU A 85 -4.14 6.47 -5.39
N ALA A 86 -3.37 6.77 -6.45
CA ALA A 86 -1.93 6.98 -6.33
C ALA A 86 -1.60 8.01 -5.24
N PHE A 87 -2.30 9.16 -5.24
CA PHE A 87 -2.09 10.19 -4.24
C PHE A 87 -2.47 9.77 -2.82
N ALA A 88 -3.56 8.99 -2.67
CA ALA A 88 -3.93 8.46 -1.37
C ALA A 88 -2.82 7.57 -0.79
N GLN A 89 -2.18 6.75 -1.62
CA GLN A 89 -1.05 5.92 -1.22
C GLN A 89 0.21 6.76 -0.98
N TRP A 90 0.51 7.73 -1.85
CA TRP A 90 1.63 8.66 -1.66
C TRP A 90 1.54 9.39 -0.31
N ARG A 91 0.35 9.88 0.07
CA ARG A 91 0.14 10.55 1.37
C ARG A 91 0.48 9.63 2.55
N LYS A 92 0.09 8.36 2.46
CA LYS A 92 0.44 7.36 3.48
C LYS A 92 1.94 7.11 3.49
N ALA A 93 2.57 6.97 2.32
CA ALA A 93 4.01 6.79 2.18
C ALA A 93 4.80 7.93 2.83
N GLU A 94 4.46 9.18 2.50
CA GLU A 94 5.08 10.36 3.08
C GLU A 94 4.85 10.45 4.59
N SER A 95 3.62 10.20 5.05
CA SER A 95 3.28 10.20 6.47
C SER A 95 4.11 9.18 7.26
N TYR A 96 4.20 7.93 6.79
CA TYR A 96 5.03 6.91 7.44
C TYR A 96 6.52 7.24 7.38
N TRP A 97 7.01 7.78 6.25
CA TRP A 97 8.41 8.18 6.12
C TRP A 97 8.78 9.30 7.08
N GLN A 98 7.95 10.35 7.19
CA GLN A 98 8.15 11.49 8.10
C GLN A 98 8.11 11.07 9.58
N GLN A 99 7.29 10.08 9.92
CA GLN A 99 7.19 9.56 11.29
C GLN A 99 8.26 8.53 11.64
N SER A 100 8.94 7.96 10.64
CA SER A 100 9.99 6.96 10.85
C SER A 100 11.24 7.59 11.47
N PRO A 101 11.97 6.87 12.33
CA PRO A 101 13.25 7.36 12.85
C PRO A 101 14.26 7.55 11.71
N PRO A 102 15.27 8.44 11.85
CA PRO A 102 16.26 8.68 10.80
C PRO A 102 16.99 7.41 10.32
N SER A 103 17.21 6.44 11.20
CA SER A 103 17.79 5.13 10.83
C SER A 103 16.94 4.36 9.82
N ASP A 104 15.62 4.40 9.98
CA ASP A 104 14.67 3.74 9.08
C ASP A 104 14.51 4.49 7.78
N GLN A 105 14.53 5.83 7.84
CA GLN A 105 14.56 6.67 6.64
C GLN A 105 15.81 6.37 5.80
N ASN A 106 16.99 6.30 6.42
CA ASN A 106 18.24 5.97 5.75
C ASN A 106 18.23 4.55 5.16
N ARG A 107 17.72 3.56 5.91
CA ARG A 107 17.55 2.19 5.41
C ARG A 107 16.68 2.17 4.16
N GLN A 108 15.53 2.84 4.20
CA GLN A 108 14.59 2.86 3.08
C GLN A 108 15.10 3.69 1.89
N ALA A 109 15.82 4.77 2.14
CA ALA A 109 16.53 5.53 1.09
C ALA A 109 17.52 4.62 0.35
N ASN A 110 18.34 3.86 1.07
CA ASN A 110 19.33 2.97 0.47
C ASN A 110 18.70 1.76 -0.23
N LYS A 111 17.67 1.16 0.38
CA LYS A 111 17.06 -0.10 -0.10
C LYS A 111 16.05 0.10 -1.23
N PHE A 112 15.33 1.22 -1.23
CA PHE A 112 14.19 1.47 -2.12
C PHE A 112 14.26 2.81 -2.87
N ASN A 113 15.38 3.54 -2.76
CA ASN A 113 15.51 4.90 -3.28
C ASN A 113 14.41 5.86 -2.77
N LEU A 114 13.93 5.61 -1.54
CA LEU A 114 12.86 6.38 -0.92
C LEU A 114 13.43 7.56 -0.12
N SER A 115 13.32 8.76 -0.71
CA SER A 115 13.74 10.02 -0.10
C SER A 115 12.63 11.07 -0.16
N ALA A 116 12.79 12.18 0.56
CA ALA A 116 11.90 13.33 0.44
C ALA A 116 11.81 13.83 -1.02
N ALA A 117 12.94 13.88 -1.74
CA ALA A 117 12.97 14.30 -3.14
C ALA A 117 12.20 13.32 -4.04
N THR A 118 12.36 12.01 -3.81
CA THR A 118 11.62 10.99 -4.57
C THR A 118 10.11 11.10 -4.34
N LEU A 119 9.69 11.31 -3.08
CA LEU A 119 8.28 11.53 -2.74
C LEU A 119 7.74 12.82 -3.39
N GLN A 120 8.51 13.90 -3.38
CA GLN A 120 8.11 15.15 -4.02
C GLN A 120 7.95 15.00 -5.54
N ASN A 121 8.89 14.32 -6.20
CA ASN A 121 8.82 14.05 -7.64
C ASN A 121 7.60 13.20 -8.00
N LEU A 122 7.32 12.16 -7.20
CA LEU A 122 6.13 11.32 -7.40
C LEU A 122 4.84 12.14 -7.23
N ARG A 123 4.77 13.01 -6.21
CA ARG A 123 3.62 13.91 -6.03
C ARG A 123 3.39 14.79 -7.26
N GLN A 124 4.45 15.36 -7.83
CA GLN A 124 4.35 16.19 -9.02
C GLN A 124 3.85 15.39 -10.22
N ASN A 125 4.38 14.17 -10.41
CA ASN A 125 3.90 13.26 -11.46
C ASN A 125 2.40 12.96 -11.31
N ILE A 126 1.97 12.57 -10.11
CA ILE A 126 0.56 12.28 -9.84
C ILE A 126 -0.32 13.51 -10.13
N THR A 127 0.11 14.69 -9.70
CA THR A 127 -0.62 15.95 -9.94
C THR A 127 -0.76 16.25 -11.43
N ASN A 128 0.31 16.04 -12.20
CA ASN A 128 0.30 16.21 -13.64
C ASN A 128 -0.65 15.22 -14.32
N GLN A 129 -0.65 13.95 -13.89
CA GLN A 129 -1.58 12.94 -14.40
C GLN A 129 -3.03 13.27 -14.07
N ALA A 130 -3.32 13.66 -12.83
CA ALA A 130 -4.67 14.06 -12.42
C ALA A 130 -5.18 15.28 -13.22
N PHE A 131 -4.30 16.25 -13.48
CA PHE A 131 -4.63 17.41 -14.29
C PHE A 131 -4.87 17.04 -15.76
N ALA A 132 -4.00 16.22 -16.36
CA ALA A 132 -4.17 15.73 -17.73
C ALA A 132 -5.48 14.94 -17.88
N GLN A 133 -5.81 14.10 -16.90
CA GLN A 133 -7.10 13.40 -16.85
C GLN A 133 -8.26 14.40 -16.83
N ALA A 134 -8.20 15.42 -15.97
CA ALA A 134 -9.23 16.45 -15.91
C ALA A 134 -9.41 17.23 -17.22
N GLN A 135 -8.30 17.54 -17.90
CA GLN A 135 -8.35 18.16 -19.23
C GLN A 135 -8.96 17.23 -20.28
N SER A 136 -8.64 15.93 -20.24
CA SER A 136 -9.14 14.97 -21.23
C SER A 136 -10.64 14.68 -21.09
N GLU A 137 -11.14 14.59 -19.84
CA GLU A 137 -12.57 14.35 -19.57
C GLU A 137 -13.40 15.62 -19.70
N ASN A 138 -12.77 16.79 -19.54
CA ASN A 138 -13.34 18.13 -19.73
C ASN A 138 -14.77 18.29 -19.15
N SER A 139 -14.98 17.82 -17.93
CA SER A 139 -16.25 17.91 -17.22
C SER A 139 -16.09 18.67 -15.92
N LEU A 140 -17.14 19.43 -15.54
CA LEU A 140 -17.17 20.17 -14.28
C LEU A 140 -16.88 19.25 -13.09
N ALA A 141 -17.49 18.07 -13.06
CA ALA A 141 -17.32 17.09 -12.00
C ALA A 141 -15.85 16.67 -11.80
N ILE A 142 -15.09 16.50 -12.88
CA ILE A 142 -13.68 16.11 -12.76
C ILE A 142 -12.80 17.29 -12.36
N TYR A 143 -13.08 18.50 -12.84
CA TYR A 143 -12.37 19.68 -12.36
C TYR A 143 -12.62 19.92 -10.86
N GLU A 144 -13.84 19.74 -10.38
CA GLU A 144 -14.16 19.80 -8.95
C GLU A 144 -13.38 18.74 -8.16
N ARG A 145 -13.32 17.50 -8.67
CA ARG A 145 -12.51 16.42 -8.08
C ARG A 145 -11.02 16.80 -8.01
N PHE A 146 -10.45 17.34 -9.09
CA PHE A 146 -9.07 17.80 -9.15
C PHE A 146 -8.80 18.96 -8.18
N LEU A 147 -9.71 19.94 -8.08
CA LEU A 147 -9.58 21.05 -7.14
C LEU A 147 -9.63 20.58 -5.68
N LYS A 148 -10.50 19.61 -5.37
CA LYS A 148 -10.54 18.99 -4.03
C LYS A 148 -9.24 18.24 -3.72
N PHE A 149 -8.67 17.58 -4.71
CA PHE A 149 -7.39 16.89 -4.63
C PHE A 149 -6.21 17.86 -4.40
N SER A 150 -6.11 18.93 -5.19
CA SER A 150 -4.97 19.86 -5.18
C SER A 150 -4.91 20.76 -3.94
N ARG A 151 -6.05 20.97 -3.28
CA ARG A 151 -6.16 21.77 -2.04
C ARG A 151 -5.76 21.01 -0.77
N GLN A 152 -5.46 19.71 -0.84
CA GLN A 152 -5.15 18.94 0.36
C GLN A 152 -3.82 19.39 0.98
N PRO A 153 -3.78 19.65 2.30
CA PRO A 153 -2.57 20.09 2.97
C PRO A 153 -1.51 19.00 2.97
N LEU A 154 -0.26 19.41 2.83
CA LEU A 154 0.90 18.54 2.91
C LEU A 154 1.04 17.92 4.32
N PRO A 155 1.27 16.59 4.42
CA PRO A 155 1.76 15.95 5.63
C PRO A 155 2.97 16.72 6.19
N GLY A 156 2.91 17.11 7.47
CA GLY A 156 3.97 17.89 8.13
C GLY A 156 3.88 19.42 7.99
N CYS A 157 3.04 19.95 7.09
CA CYS A 157 2.84 21.41 6.96
C CYS A 157 1.77 22.00 7.89
N LEU A 158 1.24 21.20 8.83
CA LEU A 158 0.56 21.76 9.98
C LEU A 158 1.62 22.45 10.86
N ARG A 159 2.02 23.66 10.46
CA ARG A 159 2.57 24.65 11.41
C ARG A 159 1.58 24.64 12.56
N LYS A 160 2.00 24.09 13.71
CA LYS A 160 1.40 24.45 14.99
C LYS A 160 1.44 25.97 14.97
N ARG A 161 0.31 26.63 14.70
CA ARG A 161 0.19 28.07 14.96
C ARG A 161 0.46 28.14 16.46
N LYS A 162 1.70 28.45 16.85
CA LYS A 162 1.99 28.86 18.22
C LYS A 162 1.02 30.01 18.44
N LYS A 163 0.03 29.81 19.31
CA LYS A 163 -0.79 30.91 19.80
C LYS A 163 0.21 32.00 20.22
N PRO A 164 0.11 33.24 19.72
CA PRO A 164 1.00 34.28 20.20
C PRO A 164 0.86 34.35 21.72
N PRO A 165 1.97 34.42 22.47
CA PRO A 165 1.88 34.61 23.90
C PRO A 165 1.23 35.99 24.15
N GLY A 166 0.04 35.99 24.76
CA GLY A 166 -0.63 37.22 25.19
C GLY A 166 -1.89 37.62 24.40
N SER A 167 -2.91 36.73 24.37
CA SER A 167 -4.30 37.13 24.13
C SER A 167 -5.10 36.98 25.41
#